data_AF-A0A932ZMT9-F1
#
_entry.id   AF-A0A932ZMT9-F1
#
_cell.length_a   1.000
_cell.length_b   1.000
_cell.length_c   1.000
_cell.angle_alpha   90.00
_cell.angle_beta   90.00
_cell.angle_gamma   90.00
#
_symmetry.space_group_name_H-M   'P 1'
#
loop_
_entity.id
_entity.type
_entity.pdbx_description
1 polymer ?
#
loop_
_entity_poly.entity_id
_entity_poly.type
_entity_poly.pdbx_seq_one_letter_code
_entity_poly.pdbx_strand_id
1 'polypeptide(L)'
;GKFWEYHDYLYTHQNGENQGAFSLASLKNFAAELGLKESDFNNCLGSKKYEKAVRDETNRGKNYGVDRTPTLFINGEKIVGALPYDVFASKIDEALQKK
;
A
#
# COMPACT_ATOMS: atom_id res chain seq x y z
N GLY A 1 -8.21 -13.08 5.74
CA GLY A 1 -8.36 -11.73 6.32
C GLY A 1 -8.67 -10.74 5.21
N LYS A 2 -9.17 -9.54 5.52
CA LYS A 2 -9.66 -8.55 4.55
C LYS A 2 -8.61 -7.53 4.06
N PHE A 3 -7.37 -7.99 3.83
CA PHE A 3 -6.27 -7.07 3.54
C PHE A 3 -6.50 -6.32 2.22
N TRP A 4 -6.77 -7.06 1.13
CA TRP A 4 -6.94 -6.47 -0.19
C TRP A 4 -8.23 -5.65 -0.28
N GLU A 5 -9.31 -6.10 0.35
CA GLU A 5 -10.56 -5.35 0.40
C GLU A 5 -10.38 -4.02 1.14
N TYR A 6 -9.66 -3.99 2.27
CA TYR A 6 -9.36 -2.74 2.98
C TYR A 6 -8.39 -1.86 2.18
N HIS A 7 -7.37 -2.45 1.55
CA HIS A 7 -6.44 -1.75 0.66
C HIS A 7 -7.16 -1.03 -0.49
N ASP A 8 -8.00 -1.75 -1.22
CA ASP A 8 -8.74 -1.22 -2.37
C ASP A 8 -9.75 -0.15 -1.91
N TYR A 9 -10.35 -0.34 -0.74
CA TYR A 9 -11.23 0.66 -0.13
C TYR A 9 -10.49 1.96 0.17
N LEU A 10 -9.27 1.91 0.72
CA LEU A 10 -8.47 3.12 0.95
C LEU A 10 -8.17 3.87 -0.34
N TYR A 11 -7.74 3.16 -1.40
CA TYR A 11 -7.42 3.80 -2.68
C TYR A 11 -8.65 4.43 -3.35
N THR A 12 -9.79 3.75 -3.29
CA THR A 12 -11.05 4.27 -3.85
C THR A 12 -11.60 5.49 -3.09
N HIS A 13 -11.20 5.68 -1.82
CA HIS A 13 -11.67 6.77 -0.95
C HIS A 13 -10.61 7.84 -0.65
N GLN A 14 -9.43 7.80 -1.30
CA GLN A 14 -8.32 8.68 -0.95
C GLN A 14 -8.60 10.16 -1.22
N ASN A 15 -9.37 10.49 -2.27
CA ASN A 15 -9.70 11.86 -2.70
C ASN A 15 -8.50 12.83 -2.88
N GLY A 16 -7.29 12.28 -3.05
CA GLY A 16 -6.03 13.01 -3.16
C GLY A 16 -5.14 12.91 -1.91
N GLU A 17 -3.84 13.14 -2.08
CA GLU A 17 -2.91 13.14 -0.96
C GLU A 17 -3.11 14.37 -0.06
N ASN A 18 -2.98 14.16 1.26
CA ASN A 18 -3.10 15.20 2.28
C ASN A 18 -4.43 15.99 2.26
N GLN A 19 -5.52 15.40 1.75
CA GLN A 19 -6.86 16.00 1.72
C GLN A 19 -7.72 15.64 2.95
N GLY A 20 -7.16 14.95 3.95
CA GLY A 20 -7.85 14.61 5.20
C GLY A 20 -8.70 13.33 5.17
N ALA A 21 -8.81 12.66 4.02
CA ALA A 21 -9.58 11.41 3.88
C ALA A 21 -9.16 10.31 4.86
N PHE A 22 -7.88 10.28 5.26
CA PHE A 22 -7.30 9.26 6.15
C PHE A 22 -7.15 9.70 7.61
N SER A 23 -8.14 10.43 8.14
CA SER A 23 -8.22 10.68 9.58
C SER A 23 -8.37 9.37 10.38
N LEU A 24 -8.00 9.37 11.67
CA LEU A 24 -8.21 8.19 12.53
C LEU A 24 -9.68 7.77 12.59
N ALA A 25 -10.62 8.73 12.53
CA ALA A 25 -12.04 8.43 12.50
C ALA A 25 -12.43 7.75 11.18
N SER A 26 -11.97 8.29 10.05
CA SER A 26 -12.24 7.72 8.72
C SER A 26 -11.72 6.29 8.60
N LEU A 27 -10.48 6.02 9.01
CA LEU A 27 -9.89 4.68 8.95
C LEU A 27 -10.69 3.64 9.75
N LYS A 28 -11.24 4.04 10.90
CA LYS A 28 -12.10 3.18 11.72
C LYS A 28 -13.47 2.95 11.06
N ASN A 29 -14.05 3.99 10.48
CA ASN A 29 -15.32 3.89 9.76
C ASN A 29 -15.20 2.98 8.54
N PHE A 30 -14.14 3.12 7.75
CA PHE A 30 -13.86 2.25 6.61
C PHE A 30 -13.75 0.78 7.02
N ALA A 31 -13.12 0.51 8.16
CA ALA A 31 -13.01 -0.85 8.70
C ALA A 31 -14.40 -1.41 9.08
N ALA A 32 -15.25 -0.59 9.71
CA ALA A 32 -16.61 -0.95 10.08
C ALA A 32 -17.51 -1.20 8.85
N GLU A 33 -17.43 -0.35 7.82
CA GLU A 33 -18.14 -0.51 6.54
C GLU A 33 -17.78 -1.82 5.84
N LEU A 34 -16.53 -2.24 5.98
CA LEU A 34 -16.06 -3.54 5.50
C LEU A 34 -16.32 -4.69 6.47
N GLY A 35 -17.06 -4.48 7.56
CA GLY A 35 -17.42 -5.52 8.52
C GLY A 35 -16.24 -6.11 9.29
N LEU A 36 -15.16 -5.36 9.48
CA LEU A 36 -14.11 -5.73 10.42
C LEU A 36 -14.61 -5.53 11.86
N LYS A 37 -14.16 -6.39 12.78
CA LYS A 37 -14.54 -6.29 14.19
C LYS A 37 -13.96 -5.00 14.78
N GLU A 38 -14.85 -4.04 15.07
CA GLU A 38 -14.50 -2.69 15.50
C GLU A 38 -13.56 -2.66 16.71
N SER A 39 -13.84 -3.47 17.75
CA SER A 39 -13.00 -3.51 18.95
C SER A 39 -11.55 -3.88 18.62
N ASP A 40 -11.37 -4.84 17.73
CA ASP A 40 -10.05 -5.39 17.42
C ASP A 40 -9.26 -4.40 16.56
N PHE A 41 -9.93 -3.82 15.55
CA PHE A 41 -9.33 -2.81 14.70
C PHE A 41 -8.99 -1.53 15.48
N ASN A 42 -9.92 -1.03 16.30
CA ASN A 42 -9.74 0.19 17.08
C ASN A 42 -8.60 0.06 18.09
N ASN A 43 -8.51 -1.08 18.79
CA ASN A 43 -7.42 -1.36 19.73
C ASN A 43 -6.09 -1.48 18.99
N CYS A 44 -6.08 -2.15 17.84
CA CYS A 44 -4.89 -2.31 17.02
C CYS A 44 -4.36 -0.96 16.51
N LEU A 45 -5.22 -0.13 15.93
CA LEU A 45 -4.85 1.17 15.39
C LEU A 45 -4.47 2.15 16.51
N GLY A 46 -5.24 2.20 17.59
CA GLY A 46 -5.03 3.11 18.72
C GLY A 46 -3.77 2.80 19.54
N SER A 47 -3.41 1.52 19.68
CA SER A 47 -2.18 1.11 20.37
C SER A 47 -0.90 1.35 19.57
N LYS A 48 -1.03 1.74 18.30
CA LYS A 48 0.11 1.91 17.38
C LYS A 48 0.97 0.65 17.25
N LYS A 49 0.37 -0.54 17.43
CA LYS A 49 1.05 -1.84 17.44
C LYS A 49 2.04 -2.05 16.28
N TYR A 50 1.73 -1.51 15.10
CA TYR A 50 2.52 -1.70 13.87
C TYR A 50 3.35 -0.47 13.45
N GLU A 51 3.45 0.57 14.29
CA GLU A 51 4.17 1.81 13.94
C GLU A 51 5.66 1.56 13.64
N LYS A 52 6.30 0.63 14.37
CA LYS A 52 7.69 0.21 14.06
C LYS A 52 7.79 -0.43 12.68
N ALA A 53 6.87 -1.34 12.33
CA ALA A 53 6.88 -2.00 11.03
C ALA A 53 6.72 -0.99 9.88
N VAL A 54 5.83 0.00 10.05
CA VAL A 54 5.65 1.10 9.07
C VAL A 54 6.96 1.89 8.87
N ARG A 55 7.66 2.25 9.96
CA ARG A 55 8.96 2.93 9.87
C ARG A 55 10.03 2.07 9.18
N ASP A 56 10.08 0.79 9.50
CA ASP A 56 11.05 -0.14 8.91
C ASP A 56 10.81 -0.33 7.40
N GLU A 57 9.55 -0.47 6.97
CA GLU A 57 9.18 -0.50 5.54
C GLU A 57 9.52 0.83 4.83
N THR A 58 9.27 1.97 5.49
CA THR A 58 9.61 3.29 4.94
C THR A 58 11.11 3.43 4.71
N ASN A 59 11.93 3.00 5.68
CA ASN A 59 13.39 3.02 5.55
C ASN A 59 13.87 2.02 4.50
N ARG A 60 13.23 0.86 4.38
CA ARG A 60 13.52 -0.09 3.31
C ARG A 60 13.28 0.53 1.94
N GLY A 61 12.13 1.18 1.71
CA GLY A 61 11.87 1.88 0.45
C GLY A 61 12.97 2.87 0.09
N LYS A 62 13.42 3.68 1.06
CA LYS A 62 14.55 4.62 0.88
C LYS A 62 15.85 3.91 0.53
N ASN A 63 16.18 2.81 1.22
CA ASN A 63 17.39 2.02 0.95
C ASN A 63 17.38 1.35 -0.44
N TYR A 64 16.19 1.02 -0.95
CA TYR A 64 15.99 0.54 -2.32
C TYR A 64 15.93 1.69 -3.34
N GLY A 65 16.19 2.93 -2.91
CA GLY A 65 16.23 4.10 -3.76
C GLY A 65 14.86 4.57 -4.26
N VAL A 66 13.76 4.25 -3.57
CA VAL A 66 12.41 4.75 -3.91
C VAL A 66 12.31 6.23 -3.56
N ASP A 67 12.14 7.07 -4.59
CA ASP A 67 12.03 8.53 -4.50
C ASP A 67 10.65 9.06 -4.94
N ARG A 68 9.82 8.20 -5.55
CA ARG A 68 8.45 8.53 -5.99
C ARG A 68 7.55 7.30 -6.05
N THR A 69 6.24 7.54 -6.07
CA THR A 69 5.20 6.51 -6.11
C THR A 69 4.38 6.59 -7.42
N PRO A 70 3.89 5.44 -7.95
CA PRO A 70 4.31 4.09 -7.59
C PRO A 70 5.72 3.79 -8.15
N THR A 71 6.48 2.97 -7.42
CA THR A 71 7.71 2.33 -7.91
C THR A 71 7.54 0.83 -7.71
N LEU A 72 7.80 0.04 -8.76
CA LEU A 72 7.69 -1.40 -8.75
C LEU A 72 9.07 -2.04 -8.92
N PHE A 73 9.23 -3.27 -8.45
CA PHE A 73 10.41 -4.09 -8.68
C PHE A 73 9.98 -5.42 -9.29
N ILE A 74 10.49 -5.75 -10.48
CA ILE A 74 10.30 -7.06 -11.12
C ILE A 74 11.63 -7.80 -11.06
N ASN A 75 11.74 -8.81 -10.18
CA ASN A 75 12.98 -9.56 -9.93
C ASN A 75 14.24 -8.69 -9.70
N GLY A 76 14.07 -7.53 -9.04
CA GLY A 76 15.16 -6.58 -8.77
C GLY A 76 15.30 -5.44 -9.80
N GLU A 77 14.63 -5.53 -10.96
CA GLU A 77 14.56 -4.43 -11.92
C GLU A 77 13.57 -3.36 -11.44
N LYS A 78 14.07 -2.15 -11.18
CA LYS A 78 13.27 -1.00 -10.71
C LYS A 78 12.53 -0.35 -11.87
N ILE A 79 11.21 -0.23 -11.74
CA ILE A 79 10.33 0.45 -12.70
C ILE A 79 9.62 1.59 -11.97
N VAL A 80 9.68 2.78 -12.55
CA VAL A 80 9.24 4.02 -11.88
C VAL A 80 8.04 4.62 -12.60
N GLY A 81 6.98 4.90 -11.84
CA GLY A 81 5.79 5.59 -12.29
C GLY A 81 4.60 4.68 -12.57
N ALA A 82 3.43 5.30 -12.70
CA ALA A 82 2.22 4.64 -13.17
C ALA A 82 2.27 4.53 -14.70
N LEU A 83 2.89 3.45 -15.18
CA LEU A 83 3.03 3.17 -16.61
C LEU A 83 1.84 2.36 -17.14
N PRO A 84 1.64 2.31 -18.46
CA PRO A 84 0.60 1.47 -19.03
C PRO A 84 0.92 -0.03 -18.85
N TYR A 85 -0.12 -0.87 -18.92
CA TYR A 85 -0.04 -2.31 -18.63
C TYR A 85 1.00 -3.06 -19.48
N ASP A 86 1.11 -2.70 -20.76
CA ASP A 86 2.03 -3.33 -21.72
C ASP A 86 3.49 -3.24 -21.29
N VAL A 87 3.90 -2.13 -20.67
CA VAL A 87 5.24 -1.95 -20.13
C VAL A 87 5.51 -2.99 -19.03
N PHE A 88 4.56 -3.19 -18.12
CA PHE A 88 4.71 -4.18 -17.06
C PHE A 88 4.66 -5.61 -17.59
N ALA A 89 3.77 -5.91 -18.54
CA ALA A 89 3.67 -7.22 -19.16
C ALA A 89 4.99 -7.62 -19.84
N SER A 90 5.56 -6.73 -20.67
CA SER A 90 6.86 -6.96 -21.33
C SER A 90 7.97 -7.24 -20.32
N LYS A 91 8.01 -6.49 -19.21
CA LYS A 91 9.03 -6.65 -18.17
C LYS A 91 8.91 -7.98 -17.43
N ILE A 92 7.69 -8.45 -17.19
CA ILE A 92 7.44 -9.76 -16.60
C ILE A 92 7.86 -10.87 -17.58
N ASP A 93 7.49 -10.76 -18.86
CA ASP A 93 7.85 -11.73 -19.88
C ASP A 93 9.37 -11.84 -20.04
N GLU A 94 10.09 -10.70 -20.09
CA GLU A 94 11.55 -10.64 -20.06
C GLU A 94 12.14 -11.35 -18.82
N ALA A 95 11.54 -11.13 -17.64
CA ALA A 95 12.00 -11.72 -16.40
C ALA A 95 11.75 -13.24 -16.32
N LEU A 96 10.72 -13.75 -17.01
CA LEU A 96 10.42 -15.18 -17.08
C LEU A 96 11.40 -15.94 -17.99
N GLN A 97 11.95 -15.29 -19.03
CA GLN A 97 12.93 -15.91 -19.94
C GLN A 97 14.34 -16.03 -19.34
N LYS A 98 14.66 -15.25 -18.31
CA LYS A 98 15.98 -15.21 -17.66
C LYS A 98 16.19 -16.29 -16.58
N LYS A 99 15.34 -17.32 -16.55
CA LYS A 99 15.40 -18.43 -15.57
C LYS A 99 16.39 -19.51 -15.97
#